data_AF-A0A9P5TR53-F1
#
_entry.id   AF-A0A9P5TR53-F1
#
_cell.length_a   1.000
_cell.length_b   1.000
_cell.length_c   1.000
_cell.angle_alpha   90.00
_cell.angle_beta   90.00
_cell.angle_gamma   90.00
#
_symmetry.space_group_name_H-M   'P 1'
#
loop_
_entity.id
_entity.type
_entity.pdbx_description
1 polymer ?
#
loop_
_entity_poly.entity_id
_entity_poly.type
_entity_poly.pdbx_seq_one_letter_code
_entity_poly.pdbx_strand_id
1 'polypeptide(L)'
;MQSNPSAVIVTRLFEVHDLILTIVALAMNMHATETGDEPQHPLTVLVCLSHVCSPWRNIILDASYLWGRAFDLAYLQKSSRQNCRDEVLKRSGNSNIRAEVQINVLVKNNPFKSFLTELMQNNWERIEILDIGGTGLRMLKNGDPLLTALLNAFQRPAPRLKKFRVLDISLDVRSP
;
A
#
# COMPACT_ATOMS: atom_id res chain seq x y z
N MET A 1 -44.95 -19.65 12.69
CA MET A 1 -43.60 -19.69 12.11
C MET A 1 -42.67 -18.92 13.04
N GLN A 2 -41.95 -19.62 13.93
CA GLN A 2 -40.96 -18.98 14.81
C GLN A 2 -39.66 -18.80 14.01
N SER A 3 -39.20 -17.55 13.89
CA SER A 3 -37.91 -17.24 13.26
C SER A 3 -36.77 -17.77 14.13
N ASN A 4 -35.82 -18.48 13.51
CA ASN A 4 -34.64 -19.00 14.20
C ASN A 4 -33.76 -17.81 14.64
N PRO A 5 -33.57 -17.56 15.95
CA PRO A 5 -32.83 -16.41 16.45
C PRO A 5 -31.37 -16.40 15.97
N SER A 6 -30.77 -17.58 15.73
CA SER A 6 -29.41 -17.68 15.17
C SER A 6 -29.35 -17.16 13.73
N ALA A 7 -30.38 -17.40 12.92
CA ALA A 7 -30.42 -16.91 11.54
C ALA A 7 -30.55 -15.38 11.50
N VAL A 8 -31.38 -14.80 12.37
CA VAL A 8 -31.58 -13.34 12.44
C VAL A 8 -30.31 -12.61 12.92
N ILE A 9 -29.58 -13.16 13.89
CA ILE A 9 -28.32 -12.59 14.38
C ILE A 9 -27.26 -12.62 13.29
N VAL A 10 -27.12 -13.75 12.59
CA VAL A 10 -26.14 -13.90 11.50
C VAL A 10 -26.43 -12.90 10.37
N THR A 11 -27.67 -12.77 9.92
CA THR A 11 -28.05 -11.80 8.87
C THR A 11 -27.77 -10.36 9.29
N ARG A 12 -28.10 -9.97 10.52
CA ARG A 12 -27.80 -8.61 11.03
C ARG A 12 -26.30 -8.34 11.17
N LEU A 13 -25.51 -9.36 11.50
CA LEU A 13 -24.06 -9.24 11.61
C LEU A 13 -23.42 -8.99 10.23
N PHE A 14 -23.92 -9.68 9.19
CA PHE A 14 -23.49 -9.47 7.81
C PHE A 14 -23.83 -8.06 7.30
N GLU A 15 -25.03 -7.55 7.57
CA GLU A 15 -25.45 -6.20 7.15
C GLU A 15 -24.58 -5.09 7.77
N VAL A 16 -24.23 -5.23 9.06
CA VAL A 16 -23.37 -4.25 9.75
C VAL A 16 -21.93 -4.31 9.26
N HIS A 17 -21.42 -5.50 8.96
CA HIS A 17 -20.08 -5.69 8.41
C HIS A 17 -19.90 -4.95 7.08
N ASP A 18 -20.82 -5.19 6.14
CA ASP A 18 -20.74 -4.62 4.80
C ASP A 18 -20.98 -3.10 4.81
N LEU A 19 -21.83 -2.62 5.72
CA LEU A 19 -22.03 -1.19 5.93
C LEU A 19 -20.75 -0.50 6.45
N ILE A 20 -20.08 -1.09 7.44
CA ILE A 20 -18.81 -0.55 7.98
C ILE A 20 -17.75 -0.49 6.87
N LEU A 21 -17.59 -1.60 6.14
CA LEU A 21 -16.64 -1.66 5.02
C LEU A 21 -16.93 -0.63 3.92
N THR A 22 -18.21 -0.39 3.63
CA THR A 22 -18.65 0.62 2.66
C THR A 22 -18.32 2.02 3.15
N ILE A 23 -18.64 2.34 4.41
CA ILE A 23 -18.32 3.64 5.03
C ILE A 23 -16.81 3.89 4.99
N VAL A 24 -16.00 2.90 5.38
CA VAL A 24 -14.54 3.00 5.36
C VAL A 24 -14.02 3.22 3.95
N ALA A 25 -14.50 2.44 2.98
CA ALA A 25 -14.09 2.58 1.59
C ALA A 25 -14.44 3.96 1.00
N LEU A 26 -15.59 4.53 1.39
CA LEU A 26 -15.98 5.89 1.00
C LEU A 26 -15.07 6.93 1.67
N ALA A 27 -14.85 6.83 2.98
CA ALA A 27 -13.97 7.73 3.73
C ALA A 27 -12.54 7.76 3.15
N MET A 28 -12.02 6.61 2.71
CA MET A 28 -10.72 6.52 2.03
C MET A 28 -10.66 7.26 0.68
N ASN A 29 -11.79 7.41 -0.02
CA ASN A 29 -11.84 8.11 -1.31
C ASN A 29 -12.25 9.58 -1.16
N MET A 30 -12.73 10.00 0.02
CA MET A 30 -13.04 11.40 0.27
C MET A 30 -11.73 12.19 0.32
N HIS A 31 -11.54 13.05 -0.69
CA HIS A 31 -10.44 14.01 -0.70
C HIS A 31 -10.85 15.13 0.26
N ALA A 32 -9.98 15.55 1.18
CA ALA A 32 -10.33 16.65 2.09
C ALA A 32 -10.74 17.88 1.27
N THR A 33 -11.98 18.32 1.46
CA THR A 33 -12.53 19.54 0.87
C THR A 33 -12.90 20.48 2.00
N GLU A 34 -12.49 21.73 1.83
CA GLU A 34 -12.97 22.98 2.47
C GLU A 34 -12.28 23.50 3.74
N THR A 35 -11.55 22.69 4.52
CA THR A 35 -10.57 23.25 5.47
C THR A 35 -9.19 23.21 4.82
N GLY A 36 -8.32 24.18 5.07
CA GLY A 36 -6.96 24.23 4.50
C GLY A 36 -6.02 23.10 4.96
N ASP A 37 -6.57 21.97 5.39
CA ASP A 37 -5.86 20.78 5.82
C ASP A 37 -5.55 19.88 4.60
N GLU A 38 -4.33 19.36 4.56
CA GLU A 38 -3.90 18.42 3.52
C GLU A 38 -4.81 17.16 3.53
N PRO A 39 -5.23 16.65 2.35
CA PRO A 39 -6.07 15.46 2.29
C PRO A 39 -5.47 14.28 3.06
N GLN A 40 -6.26 13.72 3.99
CA GLN A 40 -5.81 12.61 4.82
C GLN A 40 -5.51 11.39 3.94
N HIS A 41 -4.29 10.86 4.10
CA HIS A 41 -3.88 9.65 3.38
C HIS A 41 -4.79 8.46 3.76
N PRO A 42 -5.20 7.59 2.82
CA PRO A 42 -6.10 6.47 3.10
C PRO A 42 -5.63 5.53 4.22
N LEU A 43 -4.30 5.32 4.37
CA LEU A 43 -3.75 4.56 5.51
C LEU A 43 -4.01 5.24 6.86
N THR A 44 -3.93 6.57 6.93
CA THR A 44 -4.27 7.32 8.14
C THR A 44 -5.73 7.10 8.49
N VAL A 45 -6.62 7.21 7.49
CA VAL A 45 -8.06 6.97 7.67
C VAL A 45 -8.32 5.55 8.20
N LEU A 46 -7.70 4.52 7.61
CA LEU A 46 -7.84 3.14 8.09
C LEU A 46 -7.40 2.97 9.55
N VAL A 47 -6.24 3.55 9.91
CA VAL A 47 -5.73 3.48 11.28
C VAL A 47 -6.69 4.19 12.24
N CYS A 48 -7.15 5.40 11.93
CA CYS A 48 -8.10 6.15 12.74
C CYS A 48 -9.42 5.39 12.93
N LEU A 49 -10.01 4.87 11.85
CA LEU A 49 -11.27 4.14 11.92
C LEU A 49 -11.13 2.79 12.67
N SER A 50 -9.94 2.17 12.63
CA SER A 50 -9.66 0.96 13.42
C SER A 50 -9.57 1.20 14.94
N HIS A 51 -9.57 2.46 15.39
CA HIS A 51 -9.49 2.83 16.79
C HIS A 51 -10.83 3.29 17.39
N VAL A 52 -11.91 3.30 16.61
CA VAL A 52 -13.25 3.73 17.09
C VAL A 52 -13.77 2.77 18.17
N CYS A 53 -13.85 1.48 17.86
CA CYS A 53 -14.24 0.43 18.81
C CYS A 53 -13.76 -0.94 18.34
N SER A 54 -13.81 -1.96 19.21
CA SER A 54 -13.31 -3.32 18.90
C SER A 54 -13.97 -3.96 17.68
N PRO A 55 -15.29 -3.86 17.44
CA PRO A 55 -15.91 -4.36 16.22
C PRO A 55 -15.34 -3.73 14.94
N TRP A 56 -15.21 -2.39 14.91
CA TRP A 56 -14.64 -1.68 13.77
C TRP A 56 -13.19 -2.09 13.53
N ARG A 57 -12.43 -2.19 14.62
CA ARG A 57 -11.04 -2.68 14.57
C ARG A 57 -10.97 -4.03 13.88
N ASN A 58 -11.71 -5.03 14.37
CA ASN A 58 -11.63 -6.38 13.83
C ASN A 58 -12.00 -6.42 12.34
N ILE A 59 -13.12 -5.77 11.97
CA ILE A 59 -13.58 -5.71 10.58
C ILE A 59 -12.53 -5.05 9.67
N ILE A 60 -11.98 -3.90 10.09
CA ILE A 60 -11.01 -3.14 9.29
C ILE A 60 -9.68 -3.88 9.20
N LEU A 61 -9.20 -4.48 10.29
CA LEU A 61 -7.93 -5.20 10.31
C LEU A 61 -7.98 -6.48 9.45
N ASP A 62 -9.13 -7.14 9.37
CA ASP A 62 -9.31 -8.35 8.58
C ASP A 62 -9.60 -8.06 7.08
N ALA A 63 -9.96 -6.84 6.74
CA ALA A 63 -10.30 -6.42 5.38
C ALA A 63 -9.06 -6.15 4.51
N SER A 64 -8.35 -7.21 4.09
CA SER A 64 -7.11 -7.08 3.31
C SER A 64 -7.22 -6.21 2.05
N TYR A 65 -8.37 -6.20 1.38
CA TYR A 65 -8.57 -5.37 0.18
C TYR A 65 -8.53 -3.87 0.48
N LEU A 66 -8.92 -3.43 1.68
CA LEU A 66 -8.81 -2.03 2.10
C LEU A 66 -7.35 -1.64 2.29
N TRP A 67 -6.57 -2.49 2.96
CA TRP A 67 -5.12 -2.29 3.15
C TRP A 67 -4.36 -2.29 1.83
N GLY A 68 -4.72 -3.16 0.87
CA GLY A 68 -4.13 -3.15 -0.48
C GLY A 68 -4.47 -1.90 -1.28
N ARG A 69 -5.71 -1.42 -1.18
CA ARG A 69 -6.13 -0.16 -1.81
C ARG A 69 -5.47 1.07 -1.21
N ALA A 70 -5.23 1.05 0.11
CA ALA A 70 -4.53 2.10 0.83
C ALA A 70 -3.00 2.02 0.68
N PHE A 71 -2.49 0.91 0.12
CA PHE A 71 -1.06 0.68 -0.01
C PHE A 71 -0.45 1.74 -0.93
N ASP A 72 0.38 2.61 -0.36
CA ASP A 72 1.06 3.69 -1.04
C ASP A 72 2.52 3.71 -0.59
N LEU A 73 3.42 3.44 -1.55
CA LEU A 73 4.84 3.34 -1.27
C LEU A 73 5.48 4.71 -0.97
N ALA A 74 5.00 5.80 -1.55
CA ALA A 74 5.50 7.15 -1.25
C ALA A 74 5.16 7.55 0.19
N TYR A 75 3.97 7.20 0.67
CA TYR A 75 3.60 7.40 2.07
C TYR A 75 4.42 6.50 3.00
N LEU A 76 4.54 5.21 2.67
CA LEU A 76 5.32 4.25 3.47
C LEU A 76 6.83 4.56 3.51
N GLN A 77 7.39 5.17 2.48
CA GLN A 77 8.77 5.64 2.46
C GLN A 77 9.01 6.72 3.52
N LYS A 78 8.06 7.65 3.69
CA LYS A 78 8.15 8.73 4.69
C LYS A 78 7.97 8.22 6.12
N SER A 79 7.33 7.06 6.32
CA SER A 79 7.19 6.46 7.63
C SER A 79 8.56 6.08 8.21
N SER A 80 8.86 6.60 9.40
CA SER A 80 10.11 6.35 10.13
C SER A 80 10.19 4.95 10.75
N ARG A 81 9.06 4.22 10.82
CA ARG A 81 8.97 2.92 11.50
C ARG A 81 8.88 1.78 10.49
N GLN A 82 9.92 0.93 10.46
CA GLN A 82 9.95 -0.26 9.61
C GLN A 82 8.73 -1.17 9.85
N ASN A 83 8.38 -1.41 11.12
CA ASN A 83 7.22 -2.24 11.51
C ASN A 83 5.90 -1.78 10.89
N CYS A 84 5.76 -0.49 10.56
CA CYS A 84 4.56 0.02 9.91
C CYS A 84 4.43 -0.52 8.48
N ARG A 85 5.54 -0.56 7.73
CA ARG A 85 5.57 -1.04 6.33
C ARG A 85 5.24 -2.53 6.27
N ASP A 86 5.87 -3.30 7.14
CA ASP A 86 5.69 -4.75 7.21
C ASP A 86 4.26 -5.10 7.65
N GLU A 87 3.69 -4.37 8.61
CA GLU A 87 2.31 -4.58 9.04
C GLU A 87 1.29 -4.20 7.95
N VAL A 88 1.49 -3.10 7.23
CA VAL A 88 0.62 -2.72 6.10
C VAL A 88 0.69 -3.76 4.99
N LEU A 89 1.90 -4.22 4.64
CA LEU A 89 2.09 -5.29 3.66
C LEU A 89 1.43 -6.60 4.13
N LYS A 90 1.62 -7.00 5.38
CA LYS A 90 0.99 -8.17 5.98
C LYS A 90 -0.54 -8.10 5.92
N ARG A 91 -1.13 -6.98 6.36
CA ARG A 91 -2.60 -6.81 6.36
C ARG A 91 -3.19 -6.76 4.98
N SER A 92 -2.44 -6.28 3.99
CA SER A 92 -2.88 -6.32 2.60
C SER A 92 -3.06 -7.75 2.06
N GLY A 93 -2.57 -8.79 2.74
CA GLY A 93 -2.86 -10.19 2.40
C GLY A 93 -2.52 -10.52 0.95
N ASN A 94 -3.46 -11.07 0.18
CA ASN A 94 -3.30 -11.32 -1.26
C ASN A 94 -3.98 -10.26 -2.15
N SER A 95 -4.40 -9.12 -1.58
CA SER A 95 -5.06 -8.07 -2.35
C SER A 95 -4.10 -7.40 -3.34
N ASN A 96 -4.63 -6.84 -4.42
CA ASN A 96 -3.81 -6.05 -5.33
C ASN A 96 -3.25 -4.81 -4.63
N ILE A 97 -2.03 -4.42 -4.97
CA ILE A 97 -1.36 -3.25 -4.41
C ILE A 97 -0.92 -2.28 -5.49
N ARG A 98 -0.87 -0.99 -5.11
CA ARG A 98 -0.32 0.09 -5.94
C ARG A 98 1.04 0.48 -5.40
N ALA A 99 2.07 0.29 -6.22
CA ALA A 99 3.46 0.54 -5.88
C ALA A 99 3.96 1.79 -6.63
N GLU A 100 3.60 2.97 -6.14
CA GLU A 100 4.03 4.26 -6.70
C GLU A 100 4.99 4.96 -5.73
N VAL A 101 6.21 5.27 -6.16
CA VAL A 101 7.21 5.88 -5.28
C VAL A 101 8.35 6.60 -6.01
N GLN A 102 8.87 7.64 -5.36
CA GLN A 102 10.12 8.31 -5.72
C GLN A 102 11.21 7.94 -4.73
N ILE A 103 12.17 7.12 -5.15
CA ILE A 103 13.25 6.62 -4.29
C ILE A 103 14.59 7.28 -4.64
N ASN A 104 15.30 7.78 -3.63
CA ASN A 104 16.71 8.13 -3.79
C ASN A 104 17.57 6.91 -3.44
N VAL A 105 18.08 6.23 -4.47
CA VAL A 105 18.90 5.01 -4.28
C VAL A 105 20.36 5.30 -3.97
N LEU A 106 20.78 6.57 -4.04
CA LEU A 106 22.13 7.00 -3.66
C LEU A 106 22.35 6.99 -2.14
N VAL A 107 21.26 7.00 -1.36
CA VAL A 107 21.31 6.88 0.09
C VAL A 107 21.73 5.45 0.45
N LYS A 108 22.98 5.29 0.89
CA LYS A 108 23.48 4.02 1.43
C LYS A 108 22.64 3.59 2.63
N ASN A 109 22.38 2.29 2.74
CA ASN A 109 21.60 1.67 3.82
C ASN A 109 20.17 2.23 3.98
N ASN A 110 19.56 2.70 2.89
CA ASN A 110 18.16 3.11 2.91
C ASN A 110 17.26 1.89 3.25
N PRO A 111 16.61 1.82 4.43
CA PRO A 111 15.80 0.66 4.82
C PRO A 111 14.61 0.45 3.89
N PHE A 112 14.15 1.52 3.23
CA PHE A 112 13.09 1.43 2.23
C PHE A 112 13.53 0.69 0.97
N LYS A 113 14.83 0.70 0.64
CA LYS A 113 15.39 -0.09 -0.47
C LYS A 113 15.26 -1.60 -0.20
N SER A 114 15.54 -2.03 1.02
CA SER A 114 15.37 -3.43 1.43
C SER A 114 13.90 -3.84 1.37
N PHE A 115 13.00 -2.99 1.88
CA PHE A 115 11.56 -3.22 1.79
C PHE A 115 11.08 -3.34 0.33
N LEU A 116 11.52 -2.45 -0.55
CA LEU A 116 11.16 -2.50 -1.97
C LEU A 116 11.73 -3.76 -2.65
N THR A 117 12.94 -4.16 -2.28
CA THR A 117 13.57 -5.40 -2.76
C THR A 117 12.71 -6.62 -2.41
N GLU A 118 12.30 -6.73 -1.14
CA GLU A 118 11.42 -7.80 -0.66
C GLU A 118 10.05 -7.76 -1.33
N LEU A 119 9.48 -6.56 -1.51
CA LEU A 119 8.21 -6.38 -2.20
C LEU A 119 8.28 -6.91 -3.63
N MET A 120 9.33 -6.55 -4.38
CA MET A 120 9.52 -7.04 -5.75
C MET A 120 9.72 -8.56 -5.78
N GLN A 121 10.46 -9.14 -4.84
CA GLN A 121 10.69 -10.58 -4.79
C GLN A 121 9.40 -11.35 -4.48
N ASN A 122 8.67 -10.96 -3.44
CA ASN A 122 7.63 -11.79 -2.85
C ASN A 122 6.21 -11.41 -3.29
N ASN A 123 6.00 -10.22 -3.82
CA ASN A 123 4.65 -9.70 -4.07
C ASN A 123 4.43 -9.24 -5.53
N TRP A 124 5.33 -9.59 -6.45
CA TRP A 124 5.26 -9.15 -7.85
C TRP A 124 3.90 -9.42 -8.52
N GLU A 125 3.35 -10.62 -8.34
CA GLU A 125 2.16 -11.09 -9.07
C GLU A 125 0.87 -10.30 -8.75
N ARG A 126 0.85 -9.62 -7.60
CA ARG A 126 -0.27 -8.82 -7.08
C ARG A 126 -0.05 -7.31 -7.24
N ILE A 127 1.06 -6.87 -7.82
CA ILE A 127 1.27 -5.46 -8.13
C ILE A 127 0.39 -5.08 -9.31
N GLU A 128 -0.49 -4.10 -9.11
CA GLU A 128 -1.39 -3.59 -10.14
C GLU A 128 -0.82 -2.36 -10.83
N ILE A 129 -0.12 -1.51 -10.09
CA ILE A 129 0.55 -0.33 -10.63
C ILE A 129 1.97 -0.32 -10.08
N LEU A 130 2.96 -0.23 -10.97
CA LEU A 130 4.34 0.03 -10.63
C LEU A 130 4.77 1.35 -11.27
N ASP A 131 5.03 2.36 -10.45
CA ASP A 131 5.56 3.65 -10.90
C ASP A 131 6.72 4.02 -9.98
N ILE A 132 7.92 3.57 -10.35
CA ILE A 132 9.15 3.82 -9.59
C ILE A 132 9.94 4.90 -10.30
N GLY A 133 9.95 6.10 -9.73
CA GLY A 133 10.91 7.14 -10.09
C GLY A 133 12.03 7.22 -9.07
N GLY A 134 13.14 7.85 -9.42
CA GLY A 134 14.20 8.05 -8.44
C GLY A 134 15.47 8.65 -8.95
N THR A 135 16.29 9.17 -8.06
CA THR A 135 17.64 9.63 -8.37
C THR A 135 18.62 8.48 -8.24
N GLY A 136 19.41 8.23 -9.28
CA GLY A 136 20.51 7.27 -9.25
C GLY A 136 20.10 5.84 -9.55
N LEU A 137 18.91 5.60 -10.10
CA LEU A 137 18.50 4.25 -10.52
C LEU A 137 19.48 3.68 -11.57
N ARG A 138 20.00 4.53 -12.47
CA ARG A 138 21.06 4.15 -13.43
C ARG A 138 22.41 3.82 -12.78
N MET A 139 22.61 4.22 -11.52
CA MET A 139 23.84 3.98 -10.77
C MET A 139 23.80 2.65 -10.01
N LEU A 140 22.68 1.92 -10.04
CA LEU A 140 22.61 0.56 -9.53
C LEU A 140 23.58 -0.32 -10.33
N LYS A 141 24.53 -0.94 -9.62
CA LYS A 141 25.54 -1.81 -10.22
C LYS A 141 25.10 -3.27 -10.21
N ASN A 142 25.74 -4.08 -11.05
CA ASN A 142 25.61 -5.53 -10.97
C ASN A 142 25.94 -6.01 -9.54
N GLY A 143 25.06 -6.85 -8.99
CA GLY A 143 25.11 -7.28 -7.59
C GLY A 143 24.29 -6.44 -6.62
N ASP A 144 23.68 -5.34 -7.06
CA ASP A 144 22.75 -4.59 -6.21
C ASP A 144 21.48 -5.42 -5.96
N PRO A 145 21.05 -5.62 -4.69
CA PRO A 145 19.88 -6.43 -4.38
C PRO A 145 18.60 -5.91 -5.03
N LEU A 146 18.41 -4.59 -5.09
CA LEU A 146 17.21 -4.00 -5.68
C LEU A 146 17.20 -4.20 -7.20
N LEU A 147 18.34 -3.97 -7.86
CA LEU A 147 18.47 -4.23 -9.30
C LEU A 147 18.18 -5.71 -9.61
N THR A 148 18.75 -6.61 -8.82
CA THR A 148 18.56 -8.06 -8.97
C THR A 148 17.10 -8.44 -8.77
N ALA A 149 16.43 -7.90 -7.74
CA ALA A 149 15.01 -8.14 -7.49
C ALA A 149 14.11 -7.60 -8.61
N LEU A 150 14.39 -6.41 -9.13
CA LEU A 150 13.65 -5.82 -10.26
C LEU A 150 13.79 -6.68 -11.52
N LEU A 151 15.03 -7.05 -11.89
CA LEU A 151 15.29 -7.90 -13.05
C LEU A 151 14.58 -9.25 -12.90
N ASN A 152 14.68 -9.90 -11.74
CA ASN A 152 13.99 -11.18 -11.48
C ASN A 152 12.47 -11.04 -11.49
N ALA A 153 11.93 -9.93 -10.99
CA ALA A 153 10.50 -9.65 -11.04
C ALA A 153 10.02 -9.51 -12.49
N PHE A 154 10.74 -8.77 -13.34
CA PHE A 154 10.36 -8.55 -14.74
C PHE A 154 10.43 -9.82 -15.60
N GLN A 155 11.13 -10.87 -15.16
CA GLN A 155 11.11 -12.18 -15.81
C GLN A 155 9.91 -13.06 -15.41
N ARG A 156 9.12 -12.65 -14.41
CA ARG A 156 7.93 -13.40 -13.95
C ARG A 156 6.64 -12.79 -14.50
N PRO A 157 5.60 -13.61 -14.73
CA PRO A 157 4.29 -13.11 -15.09
C PRO A 157 3.77 -12.07 -14.09
N ALA A 158 3.18 -10.99 -14.60
CA ALA A 158 2.57 -9.93 -13.80
C ALA A 158 1.06 -9.85 -14.11
N PRO A 159 0.25 -10.86 -13.73
CA PRO A 159 -1.13 -11.02 -14.21
C PRO A 159 -2.07 -9.89 -13.79
N ARG A 160 -1.70 -9.11 -12.77
CA ARG A 160 -2.49 -7.99 -12.26
C ARG A 160 -1.97 -6.62 -12.71
N LEU A 161 -0.80 -6.55 -13.36
CA LEU A 161 -0.13 -5.29 -13.69
C LEU A 161 -0.88 -4.57 -14.82
N LYS A 162 -1.34 -3.36 -14.51
CA LYS A 162 -2.08 -2.48 -15.42
C LYS A 162 -1.27 -1.28 -15.88
N LYS A 163 -0.38 -0.77 -15.02
CA LYS A 163 0.48 0.38 -15.32
C LYS A 163 1.90 0.08 -14.84
N PHE A 164 2.87 0.38 -15.70
CA PHE A 164 4.28 0.15 -15.46
C PHE A 164 5.08 1.38 -15.90
N ARG A 165 5.94 1.89 -15.02
CA ARG A 165 6.86 2.98 -15.28
C ARG A 165 8.07 2.87 -14.36
N VAL A 166 9.27 3.01 -14.93
CA VAL A 166 10.53 3.15 -14.19
C VAL A 166 11.30 4.34 -14.78
N LEU A 167 11.58 5.36 -13.97
CA LEU A 167 12.24 6.59 -14.42
C LEU A 167 13.42 6.96 -13.52
N ASP A 168 14.61 7.07 -14.11
CA ASP A 168 15.73 7.74 -13.44
C ASP A 168 15.64 9.25 -13.67
N ILE A 169 15.51 10.00 -12.57
CA ILE A 169 15.46 11.45 -12.58
C ILE A 169 16.89 11.93 -12.34
N SER A 170 17.57 12.43 -13.37
CA SER A 170 18.78 13.20 -13.16
C SER A 170 18.41 14.51 -12.47
N LEU A 171 19.06 14.82 -11.33
CA LEU A 171 19.09 16.19 -10.86
C LEU A 171 19.84 16.98 -11.93
N ASP A 172 19.10 17.71 -12.76
CA ASP A 172 19.67 18.77 -13.56
C ASP A 172 20.15 19.82 -12.55
N VAL A 173 21.42 19.70 -12.15
CA VAL A 173 22.10 20.76 -11.42
C VAL A 173 22.24 21.89 -12.43
N ARG A 174 21.23 22.77 -12.49
CA ARG A 174 21.45 24.12 -13.00
C ARG A 174 22.48 24.75 -12.08
N SER A 175 23.72 24.73 -12.53
CA SER A 175 24.81 25.52 -11.97
C SER A 175 24.39 26.99 -11.96
N PRO A 176 24.66 27.73 -10.88
CA PRO A 176 24.53 29.19 -10.87
C PRO A 176 25.47 29.84 -11.90
#